data_AF-A0A534VWC1-F1
#
_entry.id   AF-A0A534VWC1-F1
#
_cell.length_a   1.000
_cell.length_b   1.000
_cell.length_c   1.000
_cell.angle_alpha   90.00
_cell.angle_beta   90.00
_cell.angle_gamma   90.00
#
_symmetry.space_group_name_H-M   'P 1'
#
loop_
_entity.id
_entity.type
_entity.pdbx_description
1 polymer ?
#
loop_
_entity_poly.entity_id
_entity_poly.type
_entity_poly.pdbx_seq_one_letter_code
_entity_poly.pdbx_strand_id
1 'polypeptide(L)' 'NQTVHDLLALGYQVQVARDATSSRRPADVAPAWEKMRAGGMLPTSSEQALLELVRTAEGAGFKALQRLLKETPLPRE' A
#
# COMPACT_ATOMS: atom_id res chain seq x y z
N ASN A 1 0.24 6.14 -11.91
CA ASN A 1 -0.95 5.25 -11.96
C ASN A 1 -0.94 4.29 -13.13
N GLN A 2 -0.15 4.49 -14.21
CA GLN A 2 -0.11 3.59 -15.37
C GLN A 2 0.16 2.12 -14.99
N THR A 3 1.25 1.85 -14.26
CA THR A 3 1.59 0.48 -13.78
C THR A 3 0.44 -0.21 -13.05
N VAL A 4 -0.37 0.52 -12.29
CA VAL A 4 -1.53 -0.04 -11.59
C VAL A 4 -2.58 -0.51 -12.60
N HIS A 5 -2.87 0.30 -13.62
CA HIS A 5 -3.83 -0.08 -14.66
C HIS A 5 -3.33 -1.27 -15.49
N ASP A 6 -2.03 -1.32 -15.80
CA ASP A 6 -1.44 -2.44 -16.55
C ASP A 6 -1.55 -3.75 -15.75
N LEU A 7 -1.22 -3.73 -14.45
CA LEU A 7 -1.34 -4.90 -13.58
C LEU A 7 -2.81 -5.34 -13.39
N LEU A 8 -3.73 -4.39 -13.26
CA LEU A 8 -5.16 -4.69 -13.20
C LEU A 8 -5.66 -5.32 -14.50
N ALA A 9 -5.21 -4.83 -15.66
CA ALA A 9 -5.56 -5.40 -16.97
C ALA A 9 -5.01 -6.84 -17.15
N LEU A 10 -3.89 -7.16 -16.50
CA LEU A 10 -3.34 -8.52 -16.42
C LEU A 10 -4.06 -9.42 -15.40
N GLY A 11 -5.07 -8.91 -14.68
CA GLY A 11 -5.87 -9.67 -13.73
C GLY A 11 -5.26 -9.80 -12.33
N TYR A 12 -4.22 -9.03 -12.00
CA TYR A 12 -3.67 -9.02 -10.64
C TYR A 12 -4.57 -8.23 -9.68
N GLN A 13 -4.62 -8.68 -8.43
CA GLN A 13 -5.11 -7.83 -7.34
C GLN A 13 -4.02 -6.83 -6.97
N VAL A 14 -4.28 -5.55 -7.23
CA VAL A 14 -3.30 -4.48 -6.99
C VAL A 14 -3.68 -3.72 -5.72
N GLN A 15 -2.77 -3.71 -4.74
CA GLN A 15 -2.83 -2.82 -3.60
C GLN A 15 -1.74 -1.75 -3.71
N VAL A 16 -2.03 -0.50 -3.31
CA VAL A 16 -1.04 0.59 -3.30
C VAL A 16 -0.97 1.22 -1.92
N ALA A 17 0.24 1.29 -1.37
CA ALA A 17 0.51 1.90 -0.07
C ALA A 17 0.55 3.43 -0.17
N ARG A 18 -0.35 4.10 0.56
CA ARG A 18 -0.50 5.57 0.53
C ARG A 18 0.71 6.31 1.06
N ASP A 19 1.25 5.83 2.17
CA ASP A 19 2.42 6.31 2.89
C ASP A 19 3.74 6.10 2.12
N ALA A 20 3.75 5.23 1.10
CA ALA A 20 4.93 4.93 0.28
C ALA A 20 4.84 5.47 -1.16
N THR A 21 3.82 6.27 -1.49
CA THR A 21 3.66 6.85 -2.83
C THR A 21 3.40 8.35 -2.77
N SER A 22 3.93 9.08 -3.75
CA SER A 22 3.80 10.54 -3.81
C SER A 22 3.79 11.03 -5.25
N SER A 23 3.68 12.34 -5.43
CA SER A 23 3.87 13.02 -6.72
C SER A 23 4.59 14.33 -6.47
N ARG A 24 5.33 14.80 -7.49
CA ARG A 24 6.08 16.05 -7.41
C ARG A 24 5.20 17.26 -7.07
N ARG A 25 3.98 17.30 -7.59
CA ARG A 25 2.97 18.31 -7.21
C ARG A 25 1.92 17.64 -6.32
N PRO A 26 1.64 18.19 -5.13
CA PRO A 26 0.61 17.63 -4.24
C PRO A 26 -0.77 17.52 -4.90
N ALA A 27 -1.11 18.47 -5.78
CA ALA A 27 -2.38 18.48 -6.51
C ALA A 27 -2.56 17.28 -7.47
N ASP A 28 -1.47 16.63 -7.93
CA ASP A 28 -1.56 15.47 -8.82
C ASP A 28 -1.92 14.19 -8.05
N VAL A 29 -1.71 14.17 -6.73
CA VAL A 29 -1.80 12.98 -5.90
C VAL A 29 -3.24 12.47 -5.81
N ALA A 30 -4.21 13.35 -5.49
CA ALA A 30 -5.60 12.95 -5.31
C ALA A 30 -6.24 12.44 -6.62
N PRO A 31 -6.14 13.13 -7.76
CA PRO A 31 -6.65 12.63 -9.03
C PRO A 31 -6.02 11.29 -9.46
N ALA A 32 -4.71 11.11 -9.22
CA ALA A 32 -4.05 9.85 -9.53
C ALA A 32 -4.60 8.68 -8.71
N TRP A 33 -4.86 8.90 -7.42
CA TRP A 33 -5.44 7.92 -6.51
C TRP A 33 -6.89 7.59 -6.84
N GLU A 34 -7.72 8.60 -7.11
CA GLU A 34 -9.11 8.38 -7.53
C GLU A 34 -9.18 7.56 -8.82
N LYS A 35 -8.32 7.88 -9.80
CA LYS A 35 -8.25 7.12 -11.05
C LYS A 35 -7.87 5.66 -10.82
N MET A 36 -6.87 5.39 -9.98
CA MET A 36 -6.47 4.01 -9.64
C MET A 36 -7.60 3.27 -8.92
N ARG A 37 -8.22 3.90 -7.92
CA ARG A 37 -9.31 3.31 -7.14
C ARG A 37 -10.52 2.98 -8.01
N ALA A 38 -10.90 3.89 -8.91
CA ALA A 38 -11.98 3.67 -9.88
C ALA A 38 -11.66 2.51 -10.85
N GLY A 39 -10.38 2.23 -11.10
CA GLY A 39 -9.93 1.09 -11.91
C GLY A 39 -9.93 -0.26 -11.18
N GLY A 40 -10.18 -0.29 -9.86
CA GLY A 40 -10.18 -1.53 -9.07
C GLY A 40 -8.94 -1.75 -8.19
N MET A 41 -8.03 -0.76 -8.10
CA MET A 41 -6.95 -0.78 -7.12
C MET A 41 -7.49 -0.67 -5.70
N LEU A 42 -6.92 -1.43 -4.76
CA LEU A 42 -7.27 -1.40 -3.35
C LEU A 42 -6.32 -0.48 -2.56
N PRO A 43 -6.85 0.54 -1.85
CA PRO A 43 -6.03 1.41 -1.02
C PRO A 43 -5.48 0.62 0.18
N THR A 44 -4.21 0.83 0.52
CA THR A 44 -3.59 0.27 1.73
C THR A 44 -2.53 1.22 2.29
N SER A 45 -1.89 0.83 3.39
CA SER A 45 -0.65 1.42 3.90
C SER A 45 0.45 0.36 3.96
N SER A 46 1.71 0.76 4.13
CA SER A 46 2.81 -0.21 4.28
C SER A 46 2.59 -1.11 5.50
N GLU A 47 2.09 -0.56 6.61
CA GLU A 47 1.76 -1.33 7.82
C GLU A 47 0.63 -2.33 7.54
N GLN A 48 -0.47 -1.88 6.95
CA GLN A 48 -1.61 -2.74 6.66
C GLN A 48 -1.19 -3.87 5.69
N ALA A 49 -0.48 -3.56 4.62
CA ALA A 49 0.01 -4.56 3.66
C ALA A 49 0.92 -5.61 4.34
N LEU A 50 1.84 -5.20 5.22
CA LEU A 50 2.71 -6.12 5.94
C LEU A 50 1.92 -7.00 6.92
N LEU A 51 0.94 -6.46 7.64
CA LEU A 51 0.13 -7.23 8.58
C LEU A 51 -0.82 -8.22 7.86
N GLU A 52 -1.41 -7.80 6.73
CA GLU A 52 -2.22 -8.68 5.88
C GLU A 52 -1.43 -9.90 5.38
N LEU A 53 -0.14 -9.73 5.05
CA LEU A 53 0.72 -10.82 4.59
C LEU A 53 0.95 -11.90 5.67
N VAL A 54 1.04 -11.52 6.95
CA VAL A 54 1.25 -12.48 8.05
C VAL A 54 -0.04 -13.21 8.43
N ARG A 55 -1.20 -12.60 8.14
CA ARG A 55 -2.57 -13.09 8.42
C ARG A 55 -2.92 -13.22 9.91
N THR A 56 -1.98 -13.65 10.76
CA THR A 56 -2.20 -13.86 12.19
C THR A 56 -0.95 -13.53 13.03
N ALA A 57 -1.15 -13.16 14.30
CA ALA A 57 -0.06 -12.76 15.21
C ALA A 57 0.86 -13.94 15.61
N GLU A 58 0.37 -15.17 15.47
CA GLU A 58 1.13 -16.41 15.70
C GLU A 58 1.98 -16.81 14.48
N GLY A 59 1.86 -16.08 13.36
CA GLY A 59 2.54 -16.37 12.12
C GLY A 59 4.07 -16.28 12.25
N ALA A 60 4.77 -17.20 11.60
CA ALA A 60 6.22 -17.11 11.44
C ALA A 60 6.55 -15.77 10.73
N GLY A 61 7.32 -14.91 11.41
CA GLY A 61 7.66 -13.57 10.91
C GLY A 61 6.91 -12.41 11.58
N PHE A 62 5.82 -12.66 12.31
CA PHE A 62 5.07 -11.59 12.99
C PHE A 62 5.95 -10.74 13.91
N LYS A 63 6.75 -11.39 14.78
CA LYS A 63 7.64 -10.68 15.71
C LYS A 63 8.69 -9.84 15.00
N ALA A 64 9.20 -10.30 13.85
CA ALA A 64 10.17 -9.56 13.06
C ALA A 64 9.52 -8.32 12.43
N LEU A 65 8.33 -8.47 11.85
CA LEU A 65 7.57 -7.36 11.28
C LEU A 65 7.10 -6.36 12.35
N GLN A 66 6.62 -6.85 13.49
CA GLN A 66 6.24 -6.00 14.61
C GLN A 66 7.45 -5.17 15.10
N ARG A 67 8.64 -5.76 15.13
CA ARG A 67 9.88 -5.04 15.48
C ARG A 67 10.21 -3.97 14.43
N LEU A 68 10.14 -4.31 13.14
CA LEU A 68 10.38 -3.36 12.05
C LEU A 68 9.44 -2.14 12.14
N LEU A 69 8.15 -2.37 12.35
CA LEU A 69 7.13 -1.32 12.48
C LEU A 69 7.35 -0.43 13.71
N LYS A 70 7.88 -0.98 14.81
CA LYS A 70 8.22 -0.22 16.03
C LYS A 70 9.46 0.64 15.85
N GLU A 71 10.49 0.10 15.19
CA GLU A 71 11.78 0.77 15.01
C GLU A 71 11.77 1.80 13.88
N THR A 72 10.87 1.66 12.90
CA THR A 72 10.68 2.59 11.79
C THR A 72 9.24 3.09 11.80
N PRO A 73 8.90 4.12 12.61
CA PRO A 73 7.57 4.68 12.62
C PRO A 73 7.25 5.24 11.24
N LEU A 74 6.18 4.75 10.61
CA LEU A 74 5.68 5.33 9.38
C LEU A 74 5.19 6.75 9.67
N PRO A 75 5.28 7.67 8.70
CA PRO A 75 4.77 9.03 8.86
C PRO A 75 3.31 8.96 9.33
N ARG A 76 3.03 9.57 10.49
CA ARG A 76 1.65 9.87 10.87
C ARG A 76 1.23 11.02 9.97
N GLU A 77 0.16 10.82 9.21
CA GLU A 77 -0.39 11.85 8.30
C GLU A 77 -0.54 13.21 8.99
#